data_AF-A0AAD9X5B7-F1
#
_entry.id   AF-A0AAD9X5B7-F1
#
_cell.length_a   1.000
_cell.length_b   1.000
_cell.length_c   1.000
_cell.angle_alpha   90.00
_cell.angle_beta   90.00
_cell.angle_gamma   90.00
#
_symmetry.space_group_name_H-M   'P 1'
#
loop_
_entity.id
_entity.type
_entity.pdbx_description
1 polymer ?
#
loop_
_entity_poly.entity_id
_entity_poly.type
_entity_poly.pdbx_seq_one_letter_code
_entity_poly.pdbx_strand_id
1 'polypeptide(L)'
;QLLELLMLCNRNKFLLVIGLVPGKKYNKITFPILSPDPATNKDVHFLNYPIYVGGNKGRGQIYPDGTKSNNMVYNATTVDIVSKIIRKEKGGYEITITDALDGRQVADIIPPRPDLLVSEGESIKLDQPLTSNPNVGGFGQGDVEIVLQDPLRVQGICSFWHLLFWTNLFSS
;
A
#
# COMPACT_ATOMS: atom_id res chain seq x y z
N GLN A 1 -10.18 9.54 20.42
CA GLN A 1 -9.10 8.58 20.76
C GLN A 1 -7.97 8.90 19.80
N LEU A 2 -6.85 9.42 20.32
CA LEU A 2 -5.69 9.72 19.48
C LEU A 2 -5.08 8.41 18.98
N LEU A 3 -4.71 8.38 17.70
CA LEU A 3 -3.89 7.33 17.15
C LEU A 3 -2.45 7.54 17.63
N GLU A 4 -1.78 6.48 18.03
CA GLU A 4 -0.37 6.54 18.39
C GLU A 4 0.47 6.64 17.11
N LEU A 5 1.22 7.73 16.99
CA LEU A 5 2.15 7.97 15.88
C LEU A 5 3.51 7.44 16.29
N LEU A 6 4.02 6.49 15.52
CA LEU A 6 5.34 5.91 15.72
C LEU A 6 6.35 6.61 14.80
N MET A 7 7.47 6.99 15.39
CA MET A 7 8.63 7.49 14.68
C MET A 7 9.44 6.31 14.17
N LEU A 8 9.58 6.17 12.85
CA LEU A 8 10.24 5.00 12.26
C LEU A 8 11.74 4.90 12.60
N CYS A 9 12.40 6.04 12.81
CA CYS A 9 13.82 6.09 13.13
C CYS A 9 14.15 7.31 13.98
N ASN A 10 15.00 7.13 15.01
CA ASN A 10 15.47 8.22 15.88
C ASN A 10 16.27 9.30 15.14
N ARG A 11 16.82 9.02 13.95
CA ARG A 11 17.53 10.01 13.13
C ARG A 11 16.61 10.88 12.27
N ASN A 12 15.50 10.32 11.79
CA ASN A 12 14.64 10.99 10.81
C ASN A 12 13.28 11.33 11.43
N LYS A 13 13.16 12.56 11.94
CA LYS A 13 11.93 13.02 12.59
C LYS A 13 10.76 13.33 11.64
N PHE A 14 10.98 13.22 10.32
CA PHE A 14 9.99 13.58 9.30
C PHE A 14 9.23 12.37 8.74
N LEU A 15 9.53 11.16 9.20
CA LEU A 15 8.84 9.94 8.76
C LEU A 15 7.93 9.40 9.87
N LEU A 16 6.63 9.58 9.67
CA LEU A 16 5.58 9.15 10.58
C LEU A 16 4.96 7.85 10.09
N VAL A 17 4.79 6.87 10.98
CA VAL A 17 4.09 5.62 10.68
C VAL A 17 2.99 5.37 11.69
N ILE A 18 1.89 4.84 11.17
CA ILE A 18 0.76 4.37 11.93
C ILE A 18 0.69 2.86 11.79
N GLY A 19 0.54 2.18 12.92
CA GLY A 19 0.34 0.74 12.95
C GLY A 19 -1.03 0.29 12.44
N LEU A 20 -1.36 -0.98 12.65
CA LEU A 20 -2.66 -1.53 12.29
C LEU A 20 -3.78 -0.89 13.13
N VAL A 21 -4.79 -0.34 12.47
CA VAL A 21 -5.96 0.26 13.13
C VAL A 21 -7.27 -0.26 12.54
N PRO A 22 -8.39 -0.27 13.31
CA PRO A 22 -9.68 -0.72 12.81
C PRO A 22 -10.18 0.14 11.65
N GLY A 23 -10.19 -0.41 10.43
CA GLY A 23 -10.56 0.34 9.22
C GLY A 23 -11.98 0.93 9.25
N LYS A 24 -12.95 0.25 9.88
CA LYS A 24 -14.33 0.78 10.01
C LYS A 24 -14.37 2.12 10.77
N LYS A 25 -13.46 2.31 11.73
CA LYS A 25 -13.38 3.52 12.57
C LYS A 25 -12.49 4.59 11.93
N TYR A 26 -11.39 4.16 11.30
CA TYR A 26 -10.36 5.04 10.75
C TYR A 26 -10.30 4.96 9.23
N ASN A 27 -11.35 5.43 8.56
CA ASN A 27 -11.34 5.62 7.10
C ASN A 27 -10.64 6.93 6.68
N LYS A 28 -10.48 7.88 7.62
CA LYS A 28 -9.73 9.12 7.46
C LYS A 28 -8.87 9.32 8.70
N ILE A 29 -7.62 9.71 8.48
CA ILE A 29 -6.64 9.98 9.54
C ILE A 29 -6.16 11.40 9.38
N THR A 30 -6.11 12.14 10.48
CA THR A 30 -5.60 13.52 10.52
C THR A 30 -4.27 13.52 11.25
N PHE A 31 -3.24 14.09 10.63
CA PHE A 31 -1.91 14.22 11.22
C PHE A 31 -1.71 15.65 11.74
N PRO A 32 -1.43 15.84 13.04
CA PRO A 32 -0.97 17.13 13.54
C PRO A 32 0.52 17.27 13.23
N ILE A 33 0.86 18.05 12.21
CA ILE A 33 2.24 18.32 11.80
C ILE A 33 2.58 19.76 12.17
N LEU A 34 3.74 19.97 12.80
CA LEU A 34 4.28 21.29 13.08
C LEU A 34 5.28 21.69 11.99
N SER A 35 5.08 22.85 11.38
CA SER A 35 6.03 23.39 10.40
C SER A 35 7.35 23.81 11.06
N PRO A 36 8.49 23.60 10.40
CA PRO A 36 9.77 24.13 10.87
C PRO A 36 9.85 25.65 10.70
N ASP A 37 10.76 26.29 11.44
CA ASP A 37 11.02 27.73 11.38
C ASP A 37 12.43 28.01 10.81
N PRO A 38 12.53 28.58 9.58
CA PRO A 38 13.81 28.96 8.97
C PRO A 38 14.64 29.98 9.75
N ALA A 39 14.03 30.76 10.66
CA ALA A 39 14.75 31.72 11.49
C ALA A 39 15.61 31.02 12.57
N THR A 40 15.16 29.86 13.04
CA THR A 40 15.85 29.08 14.07
C THR A 40 16.65 27.91 13.49
N ASN A 41 16.22 27.36 12.35
CA ASN A 41 16.90 26.26 11.66
C ASN A 41 17.40 26.69 10.27
N LYS A 42 18.73 26.78 10.11
CA LYS A 42 19.38 27.22 8.87
C LYS A 42 19.31 26.20 7.73
N ASP A 43 19.00 24.94 8.03
CA ASP A 43 18.87 23.87 7.03
C ASP A 43 17.49 23.88 6.33
N VAL A 44 16.58 24.76 6.77
CA VAL A 44 15.22 24.88 6.25
C VAL A 44 15.06 26.25 5.58
N HIS A 45 14.34 26.28 4.45
CA HIS A 45 14.14 27.47 3.64
C HIS A 45 12.67 27.64 3.26
N PHE A 46 12.25 28.87 2.98
CA PHE A 46 10.90 29.16 2.46
C PHE A 46 10.78 28.71 0.99
N LEU A 47 10.35 27.46 0.81
CA LEU A 47 10.24 26.76 -0.46
C LEU A 47 8.97 25.92 -0.50
N ASN A 48 8.71 25.33 -1.67
CA ASN A 48 7.71 24.30 -1.85
C ASN A 48 8.32 22.93 -1.51
N TYR A 49 7.67 22.18 -0.62
CA TYR A 49 8.14 20.89 -0.12
C TYR A 49 7.18 19.76 -0.52
N PRO A 50 7.67 18.62 -1.01
CA PRO A 50 6.82 17.47 -1.27
C PRO A 50 6.51 16.71 0.03
N ILE A 51 5.29 16.20 0.12
CA ILE A 51 4.80 15.29 1.14
C ILE A 51 4.37 14.01 0.43
N TYR A 52 4.99 12.90 0.79
CA TYR A 52 4.65 11.57 0.29
C TYR A 52 3.83 10.81 1.32
N VAL A 53 2.72 10.22 0.87
CA VAL A 53 1.83 9.43 1.71
C VAL A 53 1.59 8.07 1.07
N GLY A 54 1.73 7.02 1.88
CA GLY A 54 1.37 5.66 1.51
C GLY A 54 0.35 5.09 2.49
N GLY A 55 -0.63 4.35 2.00
CA GLY A 55 -1.68 3.76 2.82
C GLY A 55 -2.04 2.36 2.33
N ASN A 56 -2.14 1.42 3.27
CA ASN A 56 -2.62 0.05 3.02
C ASN A 56 -3.96 -0.18 3.74
N LYS A 57 -4.89 -0.82 3.03
CA LYS A 57 -6.10 -1.39 3.63
C LYS A 57 -6.16 -2.87 3.29
N GLY A 58 -6.18 -3.73 4.30
CA GLY A 58 -6.22 -5.19 4.13
C GLY A 58 -4.91 -5.87 4.53
N ARG A 59 -4.85 -7.18 4.29
CA ARG A 59 -3.69 -8.02 4.64
C ARG A 59 -2.75 -8.17 3.44
N GLY A 60 -1.45 -8.21 3.71
CA GLY A 60 -0.44 -8.46 2.69
C GLY A 60 -0.48 -9.88 2.12
N GLN A 61 0.14 -10.05 0.96
CA GLN A 61 0.19 -11.30 0.20
C GLN A 61 1.43 -12.14 0.54
N ILE A 62 2.51 -11.50 1.01
CA ILE A 62 3.81 -12.13 1.25
C ILE A 62 4.29 -11.74 2.65
N TYR A 63 4.87 -12.70 3.37
CA TYR A 63 5.49 -12.48 4.68
C TYR A 63 6.96 -12.04 4.53
N PRO A 64 7.57 -11.45 5.57
CA PRO A 64 8.96 -10.99 5.51
C PRO A 64 9.99 -12.09 5.19
N ASP A 65 9.66 -13.36 5.45
CA ASP A 65 10.47 -14.54 5.11
C ASP A 65 10.33 -14.98 3.63
N GLY A 66 9.49 -14.29 2.85
CA GLY A 66 9.19 -14.61 1.46
C GLY A 66 8.07 -15.62 1.26
N THR A 67 7.48 -16.18 2.32
CA THR A 67 6.38 -17.14 2.21
C THR A 67 5.08 -16.46 1.79
N LYS A 68 4.25 -17.17 1.01
CA LYS A 68 2.94 -16.69 0.57
C LYS A 68 1.92 -16.75 1.72
N SER A 69 1.07 -15.74 1.83
CA SER A 69 -0.06 -15.72 2.75
C SER A 69 -1.29 -16.39 2.15
N ASN A 70 -2.32 -16.63 2.96
CA ASN A 70 -3.62 -17.11 2.47
C ASN A 70 -4.48 -16.02 1.81
N ASN A 71 -3.93 -14.82 1.55
CA ASN A 71 -4.61 -13.71 0.87
C ASN A 71 -4.07 -13.50 -0.56
N MET A 72 -3.70 -14.59 -1.24
CA MET A 72 -3.11 -14.59 -2.58
C MET A 72 -3.68 -15.75 -3.40
N VAL A 73 -3.54 -15.68 -4.72
CA VAL A 73 -3.80 -16.78 -5.66
C VAL A 73 -2.69 -17.83 -5.56
N TYR A 74 -3.07 -19.11 -5.57
CA TYR A 74 -2.17 -20.24 -5.66
C TYR A 74 -2.21 -20.81 -7.07
N ASN A 75 -1.03 -20.99 -7.67
CA ASN A 75 -0.88 -21.45 -9.05
C ASN A 75 -0.34 -22.88 -9.07
N ALA A 76 -0.59 -23.58 -10.16
CA ALA A 76 -0.09 -24.92 -10.43
C ALA A 76 1.44 -24.95 -10.54
N THR A 77 2.09 -25.81 -9.77
CA THR A 77 3.55 -25.99 -9.81
C THR A 77 4.01 -26.75 -11.05
N THR A 78 3.14 -27.54 -11.68
CA THR A 78 3.45 -28.39 -12.83
C THR A 78 2.32 -28.39 -13.86
N VAL A 79 2.63 -28.83 -15.08
CA VAL A 79 1.65 -29.14 -16.13
C VAL A 79 1.17 -30.57 -15.92
N ASP A 80 -0.13 -30.84 -16.06
CA ASP A 80 -0.78 -32.14 -16.32
C ASP A 80 -2.17 -32.20 -15.66
N ILE A 81 -2.63 -33.38 -15.22
CA ILE A 81 -3.99 -33.64 -14.77
C ILE A 81 -4.02 -33.61 -13.24
N VAL A 82 -5.03 -32.95 -12.69
CA VAL A 82 -5.33 -32.98 -11.26
C VAL A 82 -5.85 -34.38 -10.90
N SER A 83 -5.05 -35.18 -10.19
CA SER A 83 -5.41 -36.56 -9.88
C SER A 83 -6.27 -36.68 -8.62
N LYS A 84 -6.04 -35.82 -7.63
CA LYS A 84 -6.77 -35.87 -6.35
C LYS A 84 -6.78 -34.53 -5.65
N ILE A 85 -7.91 -34.18 -5.05
CA ILE A 85 -8.08 -33.00 -4.21
C ILE A 85 -8.55 -33.44 -2.82
N ILE A 86 -7.70 -33.28 -1.81
CA ILE A 86 -8.03 -33.60 -0.41
C ILE A 86 -8.28 -32.31 0.35
N ARG A 87 -9.46 -32.18 0.96
CA ARG A 87 -9.76 -31.08 1.87
C ARG A 87 -9.18 -31.37 3.26
N LYS A 88 -8.36 -30.45 3.79
CA LYS A 88 -7.76 -30.61 5.13
C LYS A 88 -8.75 -30.24 6.24
N GLU A 89 -8.60 -30.85 7.41
CA GLU A 89 -9.49 -30.65 8.57
C GLU A 89 -9.55 -29.19 9.03
N LYS A 90 -8.41 -28.48 9.00
CA LYS A 90 -8.30 -27.05 9.36
C LYS A 90 -8.71 -26.11 8.23
N GLY A 91 -9.32 -26.64 7.18
CA GLY A 91 -9.56 -25.95 5.90
C GLY A 91 -8.33 -25.92 5.00
N GLY A 92 -8.54 -25.52 3.74
CA GLY A 92 -7.53 -25.60 2.69
C GLY A 92 -7.56 -26.94 1.95
N TYR A 93 -6.66 -27.07 0.98
CA TYR A 93 -6.63 -28.17 0.02
C TYR A 93 -5.22 -28.73 -0.14
N GLU A 94 -5.14 -30.02 -0.42
CA GLU A 94 -3.95 -30.68 -0.94
C GLU A 94 -4.30 -31.22 -2.31
N ILE A 95 -3.62 -30.70 -3.33
CA ILE A 95 -3.88 -31.02 -4.72
C ILE A 95 -2.71 -31.86 -5.20
N THR A 96 -3.00 -33.09 -5.59
CA THR A 96 -2.02 -33.96 -6.23
C THR A 96 -2.14 -33.79 -7.73
N ILE A 97 -1.05 -33.38 -8.37
CA ILE A 97 -0.91 -33.28 -9.81
C ILE A 97 0.00 -34.43 -10.23
N THR A 98 -0.44 -35.23 -11.21
CA THR A 98 0.33 -36.38 -11.69
C THR A 98 0.82 -36.08 -13.08
N ASP A 99 2.15 -36.05 -13.21
CA ASP A 99 2.83 -35.93 -14.49
C ASP A 99 2.52 -37.18 -15.34
N ALA A 100 1.95 -36.97 -16.52
CA ALA A 100 1.51 -38.05 -17.40
C ALA A 100 2.68 -38.75 -18.11
N LEU A 101 3.85 -38.11 -18.19
CA LEU A 101 5.04 -38.62 -18.87
C LEU A 101 5.98 -39.38 -17.92
N ASP A 102 6.23 -38.83 -16.73
CA ASP A 102 7.19 -39.39 -15.75
C ASP A 102 6.52 -40.12 -14.58
N GLY A 103 5.19 -40.04 -14.43
CA GLY A 103 4.44 -40.62 -13.30
C GLY A 103 4.75 -39.97 -11.95
N ARG A 104 5.50 -38.86 -11.95
CA ARG A 104 5.85 -38.10 -10.75
C ARG A 104 4.61 -37.37 -10.24
N GLN A 105 4.41 -37.45 -8.93
CA GLN A 105 3.32 -36.74 -8.26
C GLN A 105 3.88 -35.52 -7.53
N VAL A 106 3.30 -34.36 -7.81
CA VAL A 106 3.59 -33.12 -7.10
C VAL A 106 2.38 -32.73 -6.28
N ALA A 107 2.60 -32.42 -5.01
CA ALA A 107 1.54 -32.03 -4.08
C ALA A 107 1.60 -30.52 -3.83
N ASP A 108 0.57 -29.81 -4.29
CA ASP A 108 0.38 -28.39 -4.03
C ASP A 108 -0.51 -28.20 -2.79
N ILE A 109 0.03 -27.53 -1.78
CA ILE A 109 -0.66 -27.28 -0.51
C ILE A 109 -1.21 -25.86 -0.50
N ILE A 110 -2.53 -25.74 -0.41
CA ILE A 110 -3.25 -24.47 -0.40
C ILE A 110 -3.82 -24.22 1.01
N PRO A 111 -3.49 -23.08 1.65
CA PRO A 111 -4.00 -22.74 2.97
C PRO A 111 -5.50 -22.39 2.93
N PRO A 112 -6.18 -22.35 4.09
CA PRO A 112 -7.59 -21.97 4.14
C PRO A 112 -7.79 -20.51 3.73
N ARG A 113 -8.77 -20.26 2.83
CA ARG A 113 -9.43 -18.98 2.47
C ARG A 113 -9.67 -18.81 0.96
N PRO A 114 -8.70 -19.07 0.06
CA PRO A 114 -8.95 -19.03 -1.38
C PRO A 114 -9.92 -20.15 -1.78
N ASP A 115 -10.88 -19.84 -2.65
CA ASP A 115 -11.79 -20.86 -3.18
C ASP A 115 -11.13 -21.57 -4.36
N LEU A 116 -11.35 -22.88 -4.47
CA LEU A 116 -10.78 -23.68 -5.54
C LEU A 116 -11.56 -23.47 -6.85
N LEU A 117 -10.84 -23.31 -7.97
CA LEU A 117 -11.42 -23.14 -9.30
C LEU A 117 -11.35 -24.41 -10.17
N VAL A 118 -10.48 -25.34 -9.81
CA VAL A 118 -10.22 -26.56 -10.58
C VAL A 118 -10.92 -27.77 -9.98
N SER A 119 -11.19 -28.77 -10.82
CA SER A 119 -11.82 -30.04 -10.43
C SER A 119 -10.89 -31.24 -10.64
N GLU A 120 -11.19 -32.36 -9.98
CA GLU A 120 -10.46 -33.61 -10.21
C GLU A 120 -10.65 -34.07 -11.66
N GLY A 121 -9.57 -34.53 -12.30
CA GLY A 121 -9.56 -34.93 -13.72
C GLY A 121 -9.35 -33.79 -14.71
N GLU A 122 -9.25 -32.54 -14.25
CA GLU A 122 -9.00 -31.39 -15.12
C GLU A 122 -7.52 -31.30 -15.54
N SER A 123 -7.27 -31.00 -16.82
CA SER A 123 -5.93 -30.71 -17.33
C SER A 123 -5.56 -29.25 -17.05
N ILE A 124 -4.43 -29.02 -16.38
CA ILE A 124 -3.92 -27.71 -16.00
C ILE A 124 -2.55 -27.43 -16.62
N LYS A 125 -2.27 -26.16 -16.86
CA LYS A 125 -0.97 -25.67 -17.35
C LYS A 125 -0.10 -25.20 -16.20
N LEU A 126 1.21 -25.15 -16.43
CA LEU A 126 2.16 -24.51 -15.52
C LEU A 126 1.70 -23.07 -15.22
N ASP A 127 1.78 -22.69 -13.96
CA ASP A 127 1.39 -21.37 -13.46
C ASP A 127 -0.11 -21.01 -13.64
N GLN A 128 -0.96 -21.95 -14.05
CA GLN A 128 -2.40 -21.74 -14.09
C GLN A 128 -2.94 -21.51 -12.66
N PRO A 129 -3.81 -20.52 -12.44
CA PRO A 129 -4.40 -20.28 -11.12
C PRO A 129 -5.30 -21.45 -10.73
N LEU A 130 -5.00 -22.08 -9.59
CA LEU A 130 -5.82 -23.13 -8.98
C LEU A 130 -6.95 -22.53 -8.14
N THR A 131 -6.78 -21.30 -7.66
CA THR A 131 -7.72 -20.65 -6.75
C THR A 131 -8.19 -19.29 -7.23
N SER A 132 -9.33 -18.85 -6.71
CA SER A 132 -9.79 -17.47 -6.81
C SER A 132 -8.86 -16.53 -6.04
N ASN A 133 -8.93 -15.22 -6.33
CA ASN A 133 -8.18 -14.20 -5.59
C ASN A 133 -9.03 -13.70 -4.40
N PRO A 134 -8.70 -14.05 -3.14
CA PRO A 134 -9.47 -13.60 -1.98
C PRO A 134 -9.14 -12.17 -1.53
N ASN A 135 -8.18 -11.50 -2.18
CA ASN A 135 -7.73 -10.18 -1.79
C ASN A 135 -8.72 -9.10 -2.22
N VAL A 136 -9.33 -8.42 -1.24
CA VAL A 136 -10.18 -7.25 -1.42
C VAL A 136 -9.55 -5.97 -0.84
N GLY A 137 -8.27 -6.05 -0.47
CA GLY A 137 -7.49 -4.92 0.01
C GLY A 137 -6.70 -4.24 -1.10
N GLY A 138 -5.84 -3.30 -0.70
CA GLY A 138 -4.95 -2.60 -1.61
C GLY A 138 -4.01 -1.64 -0.89
N PHE A 139 -2.92 -1.33 -1.58
CA PHE A 139 -1.98 -0.28 -1.21
C PHE A 139 -2.09 0.86 -2.22
N GLY A 140 -2.14 2.09 -1.72
CA GLY A 140 -2.18 3.30 -2.52
C GLY A 140 -1.12 4.28 -2.07
N GLN A 141 -0.63 5.08 -3.01
CA GLN A 141 0.32 6.15 -2.77
C GLN A 141 -0.25 7.45 -3.32
N GLY A 142 0.16 8.56 -2.70
CA GLY A 142 -0.14 9.88 -3.18
C GLY A 142 0.95 10.85 -2.74
N ASP A 143 1.14 11.87 -3.55
CA ASP A 143 2.04 12.97 -3.32
C ASP A 143 1.23 14.27 -3.29
N VAL A 144 1.68 15.20 -2.46
CA VAL A 144 1.15 16.56 -2.39
C VAL A 144 2.28 17.50 -2.07
N GLU A 145 2.16 18.75 -2.45
CA GLU A 145 3.14 19.77 -2.14
C GLU A 145 2.60 20.74 -1.08
N ILE A 146 3.49 21.25 -0.23
CA ILE A 146 3.18 22.28 0.75
C ILE A 146 4.19 23.42 0.63
N VAL A 147 3.66 24.65 0.56
CA VAL A 147 4.50 25.85 0.52
C VAL A 147 4.76 26.32 1.95
N LEU A 148 6.03 26.31 2.36
CA LEU A 148 6.46 27.00 3.56
C LEU A 148 6.64 28.48 3.22
N GLN A 149 5.69 29.31 3.64
CA GLN A 149 5.61 30.70 3.24
C GLN A 149 6.13 31.68 4.30
N ASP A 150 6.81 32.73 3.84
CA ASP A 150 7.20 33.87 4.67
C ASP A 150 6.11 34.97 4.59
N PRO A 151 5.50 35.38 5.73
CA PRO A 151 4.53 36.46 5.74
C PRO A 151 5.03 37.76 5.11
N LEU A 152 6.33 38.09 5.22
CA LEU A 152 6.91 39.30 4.63
C LEU A 152 6.87 39.28 3.10
N ARG A 153 7.05 38.11 2.48
CA ARG A 153 6.93 37.95 1.02
C ARG A 153 5.50 38.23 0.57
N VAL A 154 4.51 37.73 1.30
CA VAL A 154 3.10 37.97 1.01
C VAL A 154 2.75 39.45 1.18
N GLN A 155 3.22 40.09 2.26
CA GLN A 155 3.03 41.53 2.47
C GLN A 155 3.64 42.36 1.35
N GLY A 156 4.87 42.06 0.93
CA GLY A 156 5.54 42.75 -0.18
C GLY A 156 4.77 42.62 -1.50
N ILE A 157 4.25 41.43 -1.80
CA ILE A 157 3.39 41.20 -2.97
C ILE A 157 2.10 42.01 -2.83
N CYS A 158 1.40 41.97 -1.69
CA CYS A 158 0.17 42.75 -1.49
C CYS A 158 0.40 44.26 -1.69
N SER A 159 1.49 44.81 -1.16
CA SER A 159 1.85 46.22 -1.36
C SER A 159 2.16 46.54 -2.82
N PHE A 160 2.86 45.66 -3.52
CA PHE A 160 3.14 45.82 -4.95
C PHE A 160 1.85 45.84 -5.79
N TRP A 161 0.92 44.92 -5.54
CA TRP A 161 -0.37 44.88 -6.22
C TRP A 161 -1.21 46.13 -5.92
N HIS A 162 -1.17 46.60 -4.68
CA HIS A 162 -1.85 47.84 -4.31
C HIS A 162 -1.30 49.05 -5.09
N LEU A 163 0.02 49.18 -5.18
CA LEU A 163 0.67 50.24 -5.97
C LEU A 163 0.33 50.14 -7.45
N LEU A 164 0.37 48.93 -8.04
CA LEU A 164 -0.01 48.71 -9.43
C LEU A 164 -1.47 49.11 -9.69
N PHE A 165 -2.38 48.74 -8.80
CA PHE A 165 -3.79 49.10 -8.91
C PHE A 165 -3.96 50.62 -8.96
N TRP A 166 -3.34 51.35 -8.03
CA TRP A 166 -3.37 52.81 -8.02
C TRP A 166 -2.75 53.42 -9.27
N THR A 167 -1.62 52.89 -9.72
CA THR A 167 -0.94 53.40 -10.92
C THR A 167 -1.83 53.29 -12.16
N ASN A 168 -2.54 52.17 -12.33
CA ASN A 168 -3.49 51.99 -13.44
C ASN A 168 -4.71 52.90 -13.32
N LEU A 169 -5.24 53.09 -12.10
CA LEU A 169 -6.41 53.94 -11.87
C LEU A 169 -6.15 55.41 -12.26
N PHE A 170 -4.95 55.93 -12.00
CA PHE A 170 -4.58 57.31 -12.34
C PHE A 170 -3.99 57.48 -13.75
N SER A 171 -3.72 56.37 -14.46
CA SER A 171 -3.25 56.39 -15.85
C SER A 171 -4.40 56.22 -16.87
N SER A 172 -5.63 55.97 -16.39
CA SER A 172 -6.88 55.97 -17.16
C SER A 172 -7.60 57.30 -17.04
#